data_AF-A0A7Y0GRV6-F1
#
_entry.id   AF-A0A7Y0GRV6-F1
#
_cell.length_a   1.000
_cell.length_b   1.000
_cell.length_c   1.000
_cell.angle_alpha   90.00
_cell.angle_beta   90.00
_cell.angle_gamma   90.00
#
_symmetry.space_group_name_H-M   'P 1'
#
loop_
_entity.id
_entity.type
_entity.pdbx_description
1 polymer ?
#
loop_
_entity_poly.entity_id
_entity_poly.type
_entity_poly.pdbx_seq_one_letter_code
_entity_poly.pdbx_strand_id
1 'polypeptide(L)'
;MAVAAQPAPLPPAKPHQRLPTLQPDKSSEPELATLRHRPYEDVQALITGTLFVALGIVMFGHSGLLTGGTAGIAFLIHYATGWNFGLVFFLINLPFYGLAWRRMGRAFTLKTFAAVGLLSLFVNLLPKLVSFQSLSPAFSAVMGGLLMGAGMLMLFRHRASLGGFNVLVLYLQERFGWRAGRIQMAFDCAIVLGSFALVDWQHVALSVLGAVMLNQTLATNHRAGRYMTL
;
A
#
# COMPACT_ATOMS: atom_id res chain seq x y z
N MET A 1 -25.06 60.94 -67.28
CA MET A 1 -24.77 61.33 -65.88
C MET A 1 -25.81 60.65 -64.99
N ALA A 2 -25.49 59.48 -64.46
CA ALA A 2 -26.39 58.71 -63.60
C ALA A 2 -26.16 59.11 -62.13
N VAL A 3 -27.19 59.63 -61.48
CA VAL A 3 -27.20 60.01 -60.06
C VAL A 3 -27.29 58.72 -59.24
N ALA A 4 -26.22 58.37 -58.54
CA ALA A 4 -26.21 57.25 -57.59
C ALA A 4 -26.95 57.66 -56.31
N ALA A 5 -28.00 56.92 -55.97
CA ALA A 5 -28.78 57.08 -54.75
C ALA A 5 -27.93 56.77 -53.50
N GLN A 6 -28.03 57.61 -52.47
CA GLN A 6 -27.43 57.37 -51.16
C GLN A 6 -28.14 56.20 -50.45
N PRO A 7 -27.40 55.28 -49.79
CA PRO A 7 -28.03 54.23 -48.99
C PRO A 7 -28.61 54.81 -47.68
N ALA A 8 -29.76 54.27 -47.25
CA ALA A 8 -30.48 54.67 -46.05
C ALA A 8 -29.66 54.45 -44.75
N PRO A 9 -29.87 55.26 -43.70
CA PRO A 9 -29.16 55.10 -42.44
C PRO A 9 -29.55 53.79 -41.73
N LEU A 10 -28.53 53.09 -41.21
CA LEU A 10 -28.69 51.86 -40.44
C LEU A 10 -29.52 52.10 -39.16
N PRO A 11 -30.43 51.17 -38.79
CA PRO A 11 -31.18 51.28 -37.54
C PRO A 11 -30.25 51.19 -36.31
N PRO A 12 -30.62 51.81 -35.18
CA PRO A 12 -29.80 51.80 -33.97
C PRO A 12 -29.56 50.37 -33.48
N ALA A 13 -28.30 50.06 -33.15
CA ALA A 13 -27.90 48.77 -32.61
C ALA A 13 -28.71 48.47 -31.33
N LYS A 14 -29.36 47.29 -31.30
CA LYS A 14 -30.07 46.82 -30.11
C LYS A 14 -29.08 46.76 -28.94
N PRO A 15 -29.47 47.21 -27.73
CA PRO A 15 -28.60 47.15 -26.57
C PRO A 15 -28.17 45.70 -26.35
N HIS A 16 -26.88 45.49 -26.14
CA HIS A 16 -26.27 44.19 -25.92
C HIS A 16 -27.11 43.36 -24.93
N GLN A 17 -27.92 42.45 -25.46
CA GLN A 17 -28.45 41.34 -24.69
C GLN A 17 -27.22 40.60 -24.21
N ARG A 18 -26.89 40.74 -22.92
CA ARG A 18 -25.87 39.91 -22.29
C ARG A 18 -26.28 38.48 -22.59
N LEU A 19 -25.47 37.78 -23.40
CA LEU A 19 -25.57 36.34 -23.51
C LEU A 19 -25.73 35.80 -22.08
N PRO A 20 -26.69 34.91 -21.82
CA PRO A 20 -26.78 34.25 -20.53
C PRO A 20 -25.38 33.74 -20.23
N THR A 21 -24.79 34.21 -19.13
CA THR A 21 -23.56 33.61 -18.65
C THR A 21 -23.94 32.16 -18.39
N LEU A 22 -23.47 31.26 -19.25
CA LEU A 22 -23.52 29.83 -19.02
C LEU A 22 -22.67 29.61 -17.77
N GLN A 23 -23.28 29.80 -16.59
CA GLN A 23 -22.74 29.26 -15.36
C GLN A 23 -22.61 27.77 -15.64
N PRO A 24 -21.40 27.20 -15.53
CA PRO A 24 -21.25 25.77 -15.69
C PRO A 24 -22.22 25.12 -14.71
N ASP A 25 -23.15 24.34 -15.29
CA ASP A 25 -24.16 23.63 -14.54
C ASP A 25 -23.46 22.70 -13.57
N LYS A 26 -23.45 23.09 -12.28
CA LYS A 26 -22.87 22.32 -11.18
C LYS A 26 -23.55 20.95 -11.01
N SER A 27 -24.61 20.64 -11.77
CA SER A 27 -25.24 19.32 -11.79
C SER A 27 -24.59 18.32 -12.76
N SER A 28 -23.53 18.72 -13.47
CA SER A 28 -22.83 17.87 -14.46
C SER A 28 -21.34 17.64 -14.18
N GLU A 29 -20.86 17.94 -12.96
CA GLU A 29 -19.71 17.21 -12.47
C GLU A 29 -20.21 15.77 -12.23
N PRO A 30 -19.61 14.74 -12.85
CA PRO A 30 -19.88 13.37 -12.41
C PRO A 30 -19.43 13.35 -10.97
N GLU A 31 -20.40 13.43 -10.07
CA GLU A 31 -20.27 13.16 -8.65
C GLU A 31 -19.40 11.92 -8.59
N LEU A 32 -18.12 12.12 -8.24
CA LEU A 32 -17.12 11.08 -8.14
C LEU A 32 -17.60 10.23 -6.97
N ALA A 33 -18.56 9.35 -7.26
CA ALA A 33 -19.18 8.46 -6.33
C ALA A 33 -18.01 7.77 -5.66
N THR A 34 -17.78 8.13 -4.39
CA THR A 34 -16.85 7.41 -3.56
C THR A 34 -17.42 6.01 -3.48
N LEU A 35 -16.96 5.12 -4.37
CA LEU A 35 -17.43 3.75 -4.44
C LEU A 35 -17.06 3.13 -3.10
N ARG A 36 -17.99 3.18 -2.14
CA ARG A 36 -17.88 2.50 -0.86
C ARG A 36 -17.88 1.02 -1.23
N HIS A 37 -16.71 0.40 -1.15
CA HIS A 37 -16.57 -1.03 -1.36
C HIS A 37 -17.60 -1.76 -0.50
N ARG A 38 -18.28 -2.72 -1.11
CA ARG A 38 -19.22 -3.57 -0.41
C ARG A 38 -18.44 -4.52 0.51
N PRO A 39 -19.03 -5.01 1.62
CA PRO A 39 -18.31 -5.87 2.56
C PRO A 39 -17.79 -7.17 1.94
N TYR A 40 -18.46 -7.72 0.92
CA TYR A 40 -17.96 -8.92 0.22
C TYR A 40 -16.71 -8.63 -0.61
N GLU A 41 -16.59 -7.42 -1.18
CA GLU A 41 -15.41 -6.99 -1.94
C GLU A 41 -14.21 -6.83 -1.01
N ASP A 42 -14.45 -6.28 0.19
CA ASP A 42 -13.44 -6.22 1.25
C ASP A 42 -12.95 -7.62 1.64
N VAL A 43 -13.87 -8.55 1.91
CA VAL A 43 -13.50 -9.93 2.29
C VAL A 43 -12.69 -10.60 1.20
N GLN A 44 -13.14 -10.50 -0.05
CA GLN A 44 -12.42 -11.06 -1.20
C GLN A 44 -11.01 -10.45 -1.30
N ALA A 45 -10.87 -9.13 -1.21
CA ALA A 45 -9.59 -8.46 -1.28
C ALA A 45 -8.66 -8.80 -0.10
N LEU A 46 -9.21 -8.98 1.10
CA LEU A 46 -8.45 -9.43 2.26
C LEU A 46 -7.88 -10.82 2.03
N ILE A 47 -8.70 -11.76 1.54
CA ILE A 47 -8.27 -13.14 1.28
C ILE A 47 -7.24 -13.17 0.15
N THR A 48 -7.54 -12.59 -1.02
CA THR A 48 -6.64 -12.64 -2.17
C THR A 48 -5.35 -11.84 -1.93
N GLY A 49 -5.47 -10.65 -1.35
CA GLY A 49 -4.32 -9.81 -1.02
C GLY A 49 -3.38 -10.50 -0.03
N THR A 50 -3.91 -11.05 1.07
CA THR A 50 -3.09 -11.78 2.05
C THR A 50 -2.50 -13.06 1.48
N LEU A 51 -3.21 -13.77 0.61
CA LEU A 51 -2.68 -14.97 -0.05
C LEU A 51 -1.48 -14.65 -0.96
N PHE A 52 -1.57 -13.57 -1.76
CA PHE A 52 -0.46 -13.11 -2.60
C PHE A 52 0.77 -12.73 -1.76
N VAL A 53 0.54 -11.96 -0.68
CA VAL A 53 1.64 -11.61 0.22
C VAL A 53 2.21 -12.84 0.92
N ALA A 54 1.36 -13.78 1.37
CA ALA A 54 1.79 -15.01 2.01
C ALA A 54 2.67 -15.84 1.08
N LEU A 55 2.30 -15.99 -0.18
CA LEU A 55 3.10 -16.73 -1.16
C LEU A 55 4.47 -16.08 -1.36
N GLY A 56 4.52 -14.75 -1.48
CA GLY A 56 5.80 -14.03 -1.57
C GLY A 56 6.66 -14.18 -0.31
N ILE A 57 6.07 -14.14 0.89
CA ILE A 57 6.78 -14.38 2.16
C ILE A 57 7.31 -15.82 2.22
N VAL A 58 6.53 -16.81 1.80
CA VAL A 58 6.98 -18.23 1.79
C VAL A 58 8.14 -18.42 0.82
N MET A 59 8.12 -17.77 -0.35
CA MET A 59 9.26 -17.79 -1.28
C MET A 59 10.52 -17.14 -0.67
N PHE A 60 10.35 -16.03 0.06
CA PHE A 60 11.46 -15.38 0.76
C PHE A 60 12.04 -16.29 1.85
N GLY A 61 11.18 -16.87 2.69
CA GLY A 61 11.58 -17.81 3.73
C GLY A 61 12.32 -19.04 3.19
N HIS A 62 11.85 -19.59 2.06
CA HIS A 62 12.50 -20.73 1.40
C HIS A 62 13.90 -20.39 0.87
N SER A 63 14.14 -19.13 0.47
CA SER A 63 15.43 -18.68 -0.06
C SER A 63 16.29 -17.91 0.93
N GLY A 64 15.94 -17.91 2.24
CA GLY A 64 16.70 -17.19 3.28
C GLY A 64 16.69 -15.67 3.10
N LEU A 65 15.71 -15.13 2.36
CA LEU A 65 15.57 -13.71 2.12
C LEU A 65 14.76 -13.03 3.23
N LEU A 66 14.87 -11.71 3.30
CA LEU A 66 14.16 -10.88 4.27
C LEU A 66 13.46 -9.71 3.56
N THR A 67 12.51 -9.10 4.25
CA THR A 67 11.81 -7.89 3.77
C THR A 67 11.87 -6.79 4.83
N GLY A 68 11.31 -5.62 4.55
CA GLY A 68 11.25 -4.50 5.49
C GLY A 68 10.03 -4.53 6.43
N GLY A 69 9.93 -3.52 7.29
CA GLY A 69 8.78 -3.31 8.18
C GLY A 69 8.57 -4.41 9.22
N THR A 70 7.32 -4.63 9.64
CA THR A 70 6.98 -5.66 10.65
C THR A 70 7.31 -7.08 10.19
N ALA A 71 7.19 -7.37 8.89
CA ALA A 71 7.54 -8.66 8.31
C ALA A 71 9.06 -8.91 8.38
N GLY A 72 9.88 -7.89 8.16
CA GLY A 72 11.33 -7.97 8.34
C GLY A 72 11.74 -8.32 9.77
N ILE A 73 11.14 -7.64 10.75
CA ILE A 73 11.38 -7.94 12.18
C ILE A 73 10.96 -9.38 12.48
N ALA A 74 9.83 -9.84 11.93
CA ALA A 74 9.39 -11.22 12.10
C ALA A 74 10.36 -12.25 11.49
N PHE A 75 10.94 -11.96 10.33
CA PHE A 75 11.99 -12.79 9.73
C PHE A 75 13.25 -12.85 10.60
N LEU A 76 13.72 -11.71 11.13
CA LEU A 76 14.89 -11.68 12.00
C LEU A 76 14.70 -12.55 13.24
N ILE A 77 13.56 -12.43 13.91
CA ILE A 77 13.24 -13.26 15.08
C ILE A 77 13.11 -14.73 14.68
N HIS A 78 12.45 -15.04 13.56
CA HIS A 78 12.32 -16.40 13.05
C HIS A 78 13.70 -17.03 12.77
N TYR A 79 14.60 -16.34 12.07
CA TYR A 79 15.94 -16.84 11.76
C TYR A 79 16.85 -16.92 13.00
N ALA A 80 16.70 -16.00 13.96
CA ALA A 80 17.49 -16.02 15.19
C ALA A 80 17.06 -17.09 16.20
N THR A 81 15.76 -17.40 16.28
CA THR A 81 15.19 -18.24 17.35
C THR A 81 14.55 -19.54 16.88
N GLY A 82 14.29 -19.68 15.58
CA GLY A 82 13.51 -20.78 15.01
C GLY A 82 12.01 -20.72 15.29
N TRP A 83 11.52 -19.65 15.95
CA TRP A 83 10.09 -19.52 16.28
C TRP A 83 9.23 -19.37 15.04
N ASN A 84 7.99 -19.85 15.10
CA ASN A 84 7.06 -19.78 13.98
C ASN A 84 6.86 -18.34 13.47
N PHE A 85 7.17 -18.09 12.19
CA PHE A 85 7.07 -16.76 11.57
C PHE A 85 5.66 -16.17 11.71
N GLY A 86 4.61 -16.94 11.39
CA GLY A 86 3.23 -16.44 11.43
C GLY A 86 2.81 -15.98 12.82
N LEU A 87 3.20 -16.72 13.85
CA LEU A 87 2.95 -16.37 15.25
C LEU A 87 3.72 -15.11 15.66
N VAL A 88 5.01 -15.06 15.36
CA VAL A 88 5.86 -13.89 15.65
C VAL A 88 5.31 -12.64 14.97
N PHE A 89 4.95 -12.74 13.70
CA PHE A 89 4.37 -11.64 12.93
C PHE A 89 3.06 -11.14 13.54
N PHE A 90 2.19 -12.04 14.01
CA PHE A 90 0.96 -11.66 14.68
C PHE A 90 1.22 -10.92 16.01
N LEU A 91 2.13 -11.44 16.83
CA LEU A 91 2.47 -10.86 18.13
C LEU A 91 3.15 -9.48 18.01
N ILE A 92 4.05 -9.31 17.04
CA ILE A 92 4.67 -8.00 16.77
C ILE A 92 3.62 -6.95 16.41
N ASN A 93 2.53 -7.36 15.75
CA ASN A 93 1.48 -6.44 15.32
C ASN A 93 0.47 -6.06 16.41
N LEU A 94 0.35 -6.86 17.49
CA LEU A 94 -0.56 -6.60 18.61
C LEU A 94 -0.50 -5.16 19.17
N PRO A 95 0.68 -4.62 19.55
CA PRO A 95 0.76 -3.25 20.08
C PRO A 95 0.29 -2.18 19.08
N PHE A 96 0.44 -2.44 17.78
CA PHE A 96 0.05 -1.47 16.76
C PHE A 96 -1.45 -1.41 16.52
N TYR A 97 -2.22 -2.45 16.84
CA TYR A 97 -3.68 -2.39 16.74
C TYR A 97 -4.29 -1.38 17.70
N GLY A 98 -3.74 -1.26 18.92
CA GLY A 98 -4.16 -0.24 19.88
C GLY A 98 -3.94 1.18 19.37
N LEU A 99 -2.80 1.41 18.70
CA LEU A 99 -2.48 2.69 18.06
C LEU A 99 -3.36 2.95 16.83
N ALA A 100 -3.56 1.94 15.98
CA ALA A 100 -4.40 2.03 14.79
C ALA A 100 -5.86 2.32 15.14
N TRP A 101 -6.38 1.73 16.23
CA TRP A 101 -7.74 1.98 16.68
C TRP A 101 -7.98 3.45 17.02
N ARG A 102 -7.00 4.08 17.68
CA ARG A 102 -7.06 5.49 18.07
C ARG A 102 -6.86 6.45 16.90
N ARG A 103 -6.00 6.11 15.94
CA ARG A 103 -5.58 7.01 14.85
C ARG A 103 -6.36 6.83 13.54
N MET A 104 -6.54 5.59 13.11
CA MET A 104 -7.13 5.22 11.81
C MET A 104 -8.61 4.82 11.95
N GLY A 105 -9.06 4.55 13.17
CA GLY A 105 -10.43 4.19 13.49
C GLY A 105 -10.71 2.68 13.47
N ARG A 106 -11.93 2.34 13.90
CA ARG A 106 -12.34 0.95 14.17
C ARG A 106 -12.34 0.08 12.91
N ALA A 107 -12.91 0.57 11.82
CA ALA A 107 -13.05 -0.21 10.57
C ALA A 107 -11.70 -0.60 9.96
N PHE A 108 -10.75 0.34 9.86
CA PHE A 108 -9.39 0.07 9.39
C PHE A 108 -8.68 -0.96 10.28
N THR A 109 -8.85 -0.82 11.60
CA THR A 109 -8.18 -1.69 12.58
C THR A 109 -8.71 -3.11 12.52
N LEU A 110 -10.03 -3.32 12.42
CA LEU A 110 -10.61 -4.66 12.25
C LEU A 110 -10.12 -5.32 10.96
N LYS A 111 -10.14 -4.59 9.84
CA LYS A 111 -9.65 -5.12 8.55
C LYS A 111 -8.17 -5.47 8.60
N THR A 112 -7.35 -4.62 9.23
CA THR A 112 -5.90 -4.85 9.39
C THR A 112 -5.61 -6.02 10.33
N PHE A 113 -6.38 -6.16 11.42
CA PHE A 113 -6.29 -7.31 12.32
C PHE A 113 -6.64 -8.61 11.57
N ALA A 114 -7.74 -8.62 10.82
CA ALA A 114 -8.14 -9.76 10.01
C ALA A 114 -7.10 -10.09 8.92
N ALA A 115 -6.55 -9.08 8.23
CA ALA A 115 -5.53 -9.26 7.21
C ALA A 115 -4.23 -9.84 7.78
N VAL A 116 -3.74 -9.32 8.92
CA VAL A 116 -2.55 -9.88 9.58
C VAL A 116 -2.82 -11.30 10.10
N GLY A 117 -4.00 -11.56 10.68
CA GLY A 117 -4.38 -12.91 11.11
C GLY A 117 -4.44 -13.91 9.94
N LEU A 118 -5.04 -13.52 8.82
CA LEU A 118 -5.07 -14.32 7.59
C LEU A 118 -3.68 -14.55 7.03
N LEU A 119 -2.83 -13.52 6.98
CA LEU A 119 -1.45 -13.65 6.52
C LEU A 119 -0.66 -14.64 7.42
N SER A 120 -0.76 -14.48 8.74
CA SER A 120 -0.14 -15.39 9.70
C SER A 120 -0.61 -16.84 9.54
N LEU A 121 -1.90 -17.05 9.24
CA LEU A 121 -2.45 -18.36 8.94
C LEU A 121 -1.89 -18.91 7.62
N PHE A 122 -1.92 -18.13 6.54
CA PHE A 122 -1.49 -18.57 5.23
C PHE A 122 0.01 -18.85 5.15
N VAL A 123 0.87 -18.06 5.80
CA VAL A 123 2.32 -18.35 5.82
C VAL A 123 2.63 -19.66 6.56
N ASN A 124 1.77 -20.09 7.49
CA ASN A 124 1.89 -21.38 8.18
C ASN A 124 1.26 -22.54 7.41
N LEU A 125 0.23 -22.27 6.60
CA LEU A 125 -0.52 -23.28 5.85
C LEU A 125 0.12 -23.58 4.49
N LEU A 126 0.54 -22.55 3.75
CA LEU A 126 1.08 -22.68 2.40
C LEU A 126 2.27 -23.63 2.29
N PRO A 127 3.27 -23.64 3.21
CA PRO A 127 4.36 -24.61 3.13
C PRO A 127 3.92 -26.08 3.24
N LYS A 128 2.72 -26.34 3.77
CA LYS A 128 2.12 -27.68 3.86
C LYS A 128 1.34 -28.06 2.60
N LEU A 129 0.95 -27.08 1.79
CA LEU A 129 0.16 -27.27 0.58
C LEU A 129 0.99 -27.15 -0.70
N VAL A 130 2.07 -26.37 -0.65
CA VAL A 130 2.96 -26.07 -1.77
C VAL A 130 4.39 -26.27 -1.31
N SER A 131 5.12 -27.16 -1.99
CA SER A 131 6.54 -27.40 -1.79
C SER A 131 7.33 -27.00 -3.02
N PHE A 132 8.46 -26.35 -2.83
CA PHE A 132 9.38 -26.03 -3.93
C PHE A 132 10.49 -27.09 -3.98
N GLN A 133 10.65 -27.78 -5.10
CA GLN A 133 11.76 -28.70 -5.30
C GLN A 133 13.08 -27.93 -5.49
N SER A 134 13.02 -26.85 -6.26
CA SER A 134 14.13 -25.93 -6.48
C SER A 134 13.59 -24.53 -6.67
N LEU A 135 14.13 -23.56 -5.94
CA LEU A 135 13.74 -22.16 -6.07
C LEU A 135 14.99 -21.29 -5.97
N SER A 136 15.34 -20.61 -7.07
CA SER A 136 16.54 -19.79 -7.09
C SER A 136 16.34 -18.52 -6.25
N PRO A 137 17.30 -18.12 -5.41
CA PRO A 137 17.16 -16.93 -4.56
C PRO A 137 16.87 -15.64 -5.36
N ALA A 138 17.44 -15.50 -6.56
CA ALA A 138 17.15 -14.36 -7.43
C ALA A 138 15.70 -14.33 -7.93
N PHE A 139 15.14 -15.49 -8.31
CA PHE A 139 13.74 -15.58 -8.70
C PHE A 139 12.82 -15.33 -7.50
N SER A 140 13.15 -15.87 -6.33
CA SER A 140 12.42 -15.60 -5.08
C SER A 140 12.37 -14.11 -4.76
N ALA A 141 13.50 -13.41 -4.87
CA ALA A 141 13.59 -11.98 -4.63
C ALA A 141 12.64 -11.21 -5.55
N VAL A 142 12.72 -11.45 -6.86
CA VAL A 142 11.91 -10.72 -7.84
C VAL A 142 10.44 -11.09 -7.73
N MET A 143 10.12 -12.37 -7.85
CA MET A 143 8.73 -12.84 -7.87
C MET A 143 8.05 -12.63 -6.52
N GLY A 144 8.74 -12.94 -5.41
CA GLY A 144 8.21 -12.71 -4.07
C GLY A 144 7.99 -11.21 -3.80
N GLY A 145 8.91 -10.35 -4.23
CA GLY A 145 8.75 -8.90 -4.15
C GLY A 145 7.51 -8.40 -4.89
N LEU A 146 7.34 -8.82 -6.15
CA LEU A 146 6.19 -8.46 -6.98
C LEU A 146 4.86 -8.96 -6.40
N LEU A 147 4.81 -10.22 -5.94
CA LEU A 147 3.63 -10.81 -5.30
C LEU A 147 3.25 -10.06 -4.02
N MET A 148 4.23 -9.77 -3.16
CA MET A 148 4.01 -8.98 -1.95
C MET A 148 3.51 -7.57 -2.28
N GLY A 149 4.10 -6.90 -3.28
CA GLY A 149 3.67 -5.58 -3.74
C GLY A 149 2.23 -5.58 -4.28
N ALA A 150 1.88 -6.56 -5.11
CA ALA A 150 0.54 -6.70 -5.68
C ALA A 150 -0.51 -6.99 -4.59
N GLY A 151 -0.21 -7.92 -3.68
CA GLY A 151 -1.09 -8.23 -2.56
C GLY A 151 -1.28 -7.04 -1.61
N MET A 152 -0.22 -6.29 -1.31
CA MET A 152 -0.34 -5.06 -0.53
C MET A 152 -1.19 -3.99 -1.21
N LEU A 153 -1.08 -3.84 -2.53
CA LEU A 153 -1.91 -2.89 -3.27
C LEU A 153 -3.41 -3.25 -3.19
N MET A 154 -3.75 -4.54 -3.26
CA MET A 154 -5.12 -5.01 -3.05
C MET A 154 -5.63 -4.62 -1.66
N LEU A 155 -4.82 -4.83 -0.62
CA LEU A 155 -5.20 -4.50 0.76
C LEU A 155 -5.34 -2.98 0.97
N PHE A 156 -4.42 -2.19 0.44
CA PHE A 156 -4.47 -0.73 0.58
C PHE A 156 -5.70 -0.12 -0.09
N ARG A 157 -6.15 -0.65 -1.24
CA ARG A 157 -7.40 -0.21 -1.90
C ARG A 157 -8.64 -0.39 -1.03
N HIS A 158 -8.63 -1.41 -0.17
CA HIS A 158 -9.72 -1.72 0.76
C HIS A 158 -9.52 -1.15 2.17
N ARG A 159 -8.55 -0.24 2.34
CA ARG A 159 -8.17 0.36 3.63
C ARG A 159 -7.82 -0.70 4.68
N ALA A 160 -7.04 -1.70 4.27
CA ALA A 160 -6.42 -2.69 5.13
C ALA A 160 -4.89 -2.59 5.03
N SER A 161 -4.18 -2.95 6.09
CA SER A 161 -2.72 -3.03 6.11
C SER A 161 -2.25 -4.41 6.57
N LEU A 162 -0.97 -4.71 6.34
CA LEU A 162 -0.28 -5.89 6.89
C LEU A 162 0.64 -5.54 8.05
N GLY A 163 0.45 -4.36 8.61
CA GLY A 163 1.01 -4.04 9.90
C GLY A 163 0.77 -2.59 10.26
N GLY A 164 0.96 -2.30 11.54
CA GLY A 164 0.83 -0.95 12.05
C GLY A 164 2.17 -0.23 12.22
N PHE A 165 3.23 -0.71 11.57
CA PHE A 165 4.53 -0.02 11.58
C PHE A 165 4.41 1.44 11.11
N ASN A 166 3.70 1.69 9.99
CA ASN A 166 3.44 3.06 9.53
C ASN A 166 2.62 3.87 10.55
N VAL A 167 1.70 3.22 11.27
CA VAL A 167 0.90 3.86 12.33
C VAL A 167 1.79 4.23 13.52
N LEU A 168 2.78 3.39 13.88
CA LEU A 168 3.77 3.71 14.90
C LEU A 168 4.61 4.93 14.49
N VAL A 169 5.11 4.95 13.26
CA VAL A 169 5.93 6.07 12.73
C VAL A 169 5.14 7.38 12.81
N LEU A 170 3.88 7.37 12.35
CA LEU A 170 2.99 8.55 12.41
C LEU A 170 2.71 8.96 13.86
N TYR A 171 2.44 7.98 14.73
CA TYR A 171 2.22 8.25 16.15
C TYR A 171 3.43 8.90 16.82
N LEU A 172 4.64 8.42 16.54
CA LEU A 172 5.88 8.99 17.07
C LEU A 172 6.13 10.41 16.52
N GLN A 173 5.82 10.65 15.25
CA GLN A 173 5.86 11.99 14.67
C GLN A 173 4.92 12.96 15.40
N GLU A 174 3.68 12.57 15.63
CA GLU A 174 2.68 13.43 16.28
C GLU A 174 2.95 13.61 17.77
N ARG A 175 3.46 12.58 18.46
CA ARG A 175 3.71 12.62 19.90
C ARG A 175 5.01 13.34 20.27
N PHE A 176 6.06 13.16 19.47
CA PHE A 176 7.41 13.66 19.78
C PHE A 176 7.93 14.70 18.78
N GLY A 177 7.16 15.05 17.73
CA GLY A 177 7.57 16.01 16.70
C GLY A 177 8.67 15.49 15.77
N TRP A 178 8.94 14.18 15.79
CA TRP A 178 10.01 13.58 14.99
C TRP A 178 9.61 13.48 13.52
N ARG A 179 10.58 13.58 12.60
CA ARG A 179 10.29 13.42 11.16
C ARG A 179 10.04 11.93 10.88
N ALA A 180 8.86 11.57 10.37
CA ALA A 180 8.52 10.19 10.02
C ALA A 180 9.59 9.48 9.19
N GLY A 181 10.14 10.17 8.17
CA GLY A 181 11.21 9.62 7.34
C GLY A 181 12.48 9.23 8.12
N ARG A 182 12.85 9.99 9.16
CA ARG A 182 14.01 9.64 10.00
C ARG A 182 13.74 8.41 10.87
N ILE A 183 12.53 8.30 11.41
CA ILE A 183 12.12 7.14 12.20
C ILE A 183 12.12 5.88 11.31
N GLN A 184 11.47 5.97 10.16
CA GLN A 184 11.42 4.88 9.19
C GLN A 184 12.83 4.44 8.77
N MET A 185 13.69 5.40 8.40
CA MET A 185 15.06 5.09 8.01
C MET A 185 15.87 4.44 9.14
N ALA A 186 15.68 4.87 10.40
CA ALA A 186 16.34 4.25 11.55
C ALA A 186 15.90 2.78 11.75
N PHE A 187 14.61 2.48 11.60
CA PHE A 187 14.10 1.12 11.68
C PHE A 187 14.57 0.25 10.52
N ASP A 188 14.53 0.76 9.28
CA ASP A 188 15.00 0.03 8.11
C ASP A 188 16.51 -0.27 8.24
N CYS A 189 17.31 0.70 8.70
CA CYS A 189 18.72 0.48 9.03
C CYS A 189 18.90 -0.56 10.13
N ALA A 190 18.09 -0.55 11.20
CA ALA A 190 18.17 -1.54 12.26
C ALA A 190 17.87 -2.96 11.75
N ILE A 191 16.89 -3.12 10.85
CA ILE A 191 16.56 -4.41 10.23
C ILE A 191 17.72 -4.89 9.35
N VAL A 192 18.30 -4.01 8.52
CA VAL A 192 19.43 -4.35 7.65
C VAL A 192 20.69 -4.67 8.46
N LEU A 193 20.99 -3.91 9.50
CA LEU A 193 22.13 -4.22 10.38
C LEU A 193 21.92 -5.54 11.12
N GLY A 194 20.70 -5.81 11.58
CA GLY A 194 20.35 -7.09 12.20
C GLY A 194 20.43 -8.26 11.23
N SER A 195 20.15 -8.05 9.94
CA SER A 195 20.19 -9.13 8.94
C SER A 195 21.62 -9.60 8.64
N PHE A 196 22.62 -8.72 8.67
CA PHE A 196 24.03 -9.11 8.48
C PHE A 196 24.55 -10.08 9.55
N ALA A 197 23.93 -10.12 10.74
CA ALA A 197 24.30 -11.07 11.79
C ALA A 197 23.71 -12.48 11.57
N LEU A 198 22.70 -12.60 10.70
CA LEU A 198 21.92 -13.83 10.51
C LEU A 198 22.02 -14.40 9.09
N VAL A 199 22.37 -13.56 8.11
CA VAL A 199 22.24 -13.86 6.69
C VAL A 199 23.44 -13.30 5.91
N ASP A 200 23.95 -14.07 4.94
CA ASP A 200 25.09 -13.65 4.10
C ASP A 200 24.79 -12.39 3.28
N TRP A 201 25.83 -11.62 2.97
CA TRP A 201 25.71 -10.36 2.22
C TRP A 201 24.99 -10.52 0.87
N GLN A 202 25.14 -11.67 0.20
CA GLN A 202 24.48 -11.95 -1.07
C GLN A 202 22.95 -12.04 -0.91
N HIS A 203 22.48 -12.73 0.12
CA HIS A 203 21.07 -12.84 0.44
C HIS A 203 20.49 -11.50 0.93
N VAL A 204 21.30 -10.68 1.63
CA VAL A 204 20.92 -9.29 1.96
C VAL A 204 20.75 -8.46 0.68
N ALA A 205 21.68 -8.54 -0.28
CA ALA A 205 21.57 -7.84 -1.56
C ALA A 205 20.32 -8.28 -2.36
N LEU A 206 20.02 -9.58 -2.38
CA LEU A 206 18.81 -10.11 -2.99
C LEU A 206 17.53 -9.69 -2.25
N SER A 207 17.58 -9.56 -0.93
CA SER A 207 16.48 -9.04 -0.12
C SER A 207 16.20 -7.58 -0.44
N VAL A 208 17.26 -6.78 -0.63
CA VAL A 208 17.13 -5.40 -1.12
C VAL A 208 16.51 -5.37 -2.51
N LEU A 209 16.94 -6.23 -3.44
CA LEU A 209 16.31 -6.35 -4.77
C LEU A 209 14.81 -6.66 -4.65
N GLY A 210 14.43 -7.62 -3.81
CA GLY A 210 13.04 -7.97 -3.60
C GLY A 210 12.22 -6.84 -2.98
N ALA A 211 12.80 -6.10 -2.03
CA ALA A 211 12.19 -4.89 -1.47
C ALA A 211 12.01 -3.79 -2.53
N VAL A 212 12.97 -3.64 -3.46
CA VAL A 212 12.84 -2.71 -4.60
C VAL A 212 11.70 -3.14 -5.52
N MET A 213 11.56 -4.42 -5.85
CA MET A 213 10.45 -4.92 -6.71
C MET A 213 9.08 -4.70 -6.06
N LEU A 214 8.98 -4.96 -4.76
CA LEU A 214 7.80 -4.67 -3.95
C LEU A 214 7.47 -3.18 -3.99
N ASN A 215 8.45 -2.32 -3.69
CA ASN A 215 8.27 -0.87 -3.65
C ASN A 215 7.96 -0.28 -5.03
N GLN A 216 8.56 -0.81 -6.10
CA GLN A 216 8.27 -0.41 -7.47
C GLN A 216 6.82 -0.77 -7.85
N THR A 217 6.35 -1.96 -7.47
CA THR A 217 4.95 -2.37 -7.68
C THR A 217 4.00 -1.41 -6.98
N LEU A 218 4.33 -1.00 -5.75
CA LEU A 218 3.57 0.03 -5.05
C LEU A 218 3.69 1.38 -5.77
N ALA A 219 4.88 1.89 -6.06
CA ALA A 219 5.09 3.22 -6.63
C ALA A 219 4.43 3.42 -8.00
N THR A 220 4.49 2.41 -8.88
CA THR A 220 3.91 2.48 -10.23
C THR A 220 2.38 2.44 -10.22
N ASN A 221 1.79 1.70 -9.28
CA ASN A 221 0.34 1.50 -9.21
C ASN A 221 -0.36 2.39 -8.17
N HIS A 222 0.36 2.88 -7.18
CA HIS A 222 -0.10 3.80 -6.15
C HIS A 222 0.13 5.24 -6.63
N ARG A 223 -0.74 5.73 -7.52
CA ARG A 223 -0.75 7.15 -7.89
C ARG A 223 -1.23 7.98 -6.70
N ALA A 224 -0.30 8.68 -6.06
CA ALA A 224 -0.49 9.53 -4.87
C ALA A 224 -1.34 10.80 -5.07
N GLY A 225 -2.31 10.80 -5.99
CA GLY A 225 -3.03 12.02 -6.41
C GLY A 225 -4.55 11.90 -6.52
N ARG A 226 -5.18 10.78 -6.14
CA ARG A 226 -6.66 10.63 -6.21
C ARG A 226 -7.39 10.57 -4.87
N TYR A 227 -6.67 10.59 -3.74
CA TYR A 227 -7.28 10.42 -2.40
C TYR A 227 -6.81 11.41 -1.32
N MET A 228 -5.96 12.38 -1.67
CA MET A 228 -5.47 13.41 -0.74
C MET A 228 -5.93 14.81 -1.15
N THR A 229 -7.22 14.94 -1.43
CA THR A 229 -7.93 16.22 -1.25
C THR A 229 -8.99 15.99 -0.19
N LEU A 230 -8.51 15.82 1.05
CA LEU A 230 -9.27 16.16 2.25
C LEU A 230 -9.14 17.67 2.47
#